data_AF-A0AAX1UDE3-F1
#
_entry.id   AF-A0AAX1UDE3-F1
#
_cell.length_a   1.000
_cell.length_b   1.000
_cell.length_c   1.000
_cell.angle_alpha   90.00
_cell.angle_beta   90.00
_cell.angle_gamma   90.00
#
_symmetry.space_group_name_H-M   'P 1'
#
loop_
_entity.id
_entity.type
_entity.pdbx_description
1 polymer ?
#
loop_
_entity_poly.entity_id
_entity_poly.type
_entity_poly.pdbx_seq_one_letter_code
_entity_poly.pdbx_strand_id
1 'polypeptide(L)'
;MSETILKTLAYQTMVQELSSMSLEEINAQLKSMGCALRYDQIKEQLVHTYNELSIADMIFDTYDIHPAKYPKEFIDEVVLEIAIRENYGFMHYGILSSQIRDIMEENLAQVEKIKQVAGCYRKLCQTAQKFGIKAIETMQYQVNDGVDLYAYFMSLLDMMMQEGMKQRQIYREIVDLCDKMLKTFPQSHPFLRASMQYEQATAYIKMKSKKGEQIFQTLLKNHLDPCDALLHYALAYLDEDEQRAIRILKKYRNLWDEKSEAFEVIQQLIEEQK
;
A
#
# COMPACT_ATOMS: atom_id res chain seq x y z
N MET A 1 -34.90 -11.52 4.56
CA MET A 1 -33.44 -11.29 4.63
C MET A 1 -32.87 -11.81 3.32
N SER A 2 -32.11 -11.00 2.57
CA SER A 2 -31.60 -11.43 1.25
C SER A 2 -30.59 -12.56 1.40
N GLU A 3 -30.50 -13.43 0.40
CA GLU A 3 -29.55 -14.55 0.37
C GLU A 3 -28.09 -14.10 0.56
N THR A 4 -27.75 -12.91 0.06
CA THR A 4 -26.45 -12.26 0.25
C THR A 4 -26.14 -12.01 1.72
N ILE A 5 -27.10 -11.48 2.49
CA ILE A 5 -26.91 -11.17 3.91
C ILE A 5 -26.66 -12.47 4.70
N LEU A 6 -27.38 -13.54 4.39
CA LEU A 6 -27.21 -14.85 5.04
C LEU A 6 -25.82 -15.46 4.74
N LYS A 7 -25.32 -15.35 3.50
CA LYS A 7 -23.96 -15.81 3.15
C LYS A 7 -22.89 -15.02 3.88
N THR A 8 -23.03 -13.70 3.98
CA THR A 8 -22.09 -12.84 4.73
C THR A 8 -22.05 -13.20 6.22
N LEU A 9 -23.22 -13.37 6.85
CA LEU A 9 -23.32 -13.77 8.26
C LEU A 9 -22.69 -15.15 8.51
N ALA A 10 -22.92 -16.12 7.62
CA ALA A 10 -22.34 -17.45 7.74
C ALA A 10 -20.80 -17.42 7.64
N TYR A 11 -20.27 -16.64 6.68
CA TYR A 11 -18.83 -16.43 6.53
C TYR A 11 -18.22 -15.76 7.77
N GLN A 12 -18.82 -14.69 8.28
CA GLN A 12 -18.34 -14.02 9.50
C GLN A 12 -18.35 -14.95 10.71
N THR A 13 -19.39 -15.78 10.85
CA THR A 13 -19.48 -16.77 11.93
C THR A 13 -18.36 -17.81 11.82
N MET A 14 -18.09 -18.29 10.61
CA MET A 14 -17.00 -19.24 10.35
C MET A 14 -15.63 -18.67 10.74
N VAL A 15 -15.31 -17.44 10.33
CA VAL A 15 -14.05 -16.77 10.68
C VAL A 15 -13.92 -16.59 12.19
N GLN A 16 -15.00 -16.18 12.87
CA GLN A 16 -15.02 -16.05 14.33
C GLN A 16 -14.79 -17.39 15.03
N GLU A 17 -15.49 -18.46 14.62
CA GLU A 17 -15.28 -19.79 15.18
C GLU A 17 -13.83 -20.25 14.98
N LEU A 18 -13.29 -20.11 13.77
CA LEU A 18 -11.92 -20.48 13.43
C LEU A 18 -10.89 -19.78 14.34
N SER A 19 -11.04 -18.47 14.57
CA SER A 19 -10.13 -17.70 15.43
C SER A 19 -10.01 -18.22 16.86
N SER A 20 -11.02 -18.97 17.32
CA SER A 20 -11.07 -19.57 18.67
C SER A 20 -10.69 -21.05 18.72
N MET A 21 -10.56 -21.72 17.56
CA MET A 21 -10.24 -23.16 17.50
C MET A 21 -8.83 -23.46 18.01
N SER A 22 -8.70 -24.57 18.72
CA SER A 22 -7.42 -25.23 19.00
C SER A 22 -6.78 -25.81 17.74
N LEU A 23 -5.49 -26.14 17.83
CA LEU A 23 -4.74 -26.78 16.75
C LEU A 23 -5.32 -28.15 16.39
N GLU A 24 -5.81 -28.90 17.38
CA GLU A 24 -6.47 -30.19 17.20
C GLU A 24 -7.78 -30.05 16.43
N GLU A 25 -8.57 -29.03 16.75
CA GLU A 25 -9.83 -28.73 16.06
C GLU A 25 -9.59 -28.34 14.60
N ILE A 26 -8.61 -27.46 14.33
CA ILE A 26 -8.24 -27.09 12.95
C ILE A 26 -7.82 -28.34 12.16
N ASN A 27 -6.96 -29.19 12.72
CA ASN A 27 -6.53 -30.43 12.07
C ASN A 27 -7.70 -31.39 11.81
N ALA A 28 -8.65 -31.49 12.74
CA ALA A 28 -9.83 -32.32 12.56
C ALA A 28 -10.72 -31.79 11.42
N GLN A 29 -10.91 -30.48 11.32
CA GLN A 29 -11.68 -29.87 10.23
C GLN A 29 -10.98 -30.05 8.88
N LEU A 30 -9.69 -29.76 8.78
CA LEU A 30 -8.88 -29.98 7.56
C LEU A 30 -9.02 -31.41 7.05
N LYS A 31 -8.82 -32.39 7.94
CA LYS A 31 -8.98 -33.81 7.62
C LYS A 31 -10.39 -34.16 7.16
N SER A 32 -11.41 -33.59 7.82
CA SER A 32 -12.81 -33.84 7.48
C SER A 32 -13.21 -33.30 6.10
N MET A 33 -12.46 -32.33 5.58
CA MET A 33 -12.65 -31.72 4.25
C MET A 33 -11.79 -32.39 3.16
N GLY A 34 -11.03 -33.43 3.49
CA GLY A 34 -10.15 -34.12 2.54
C GLY A 34 -8.74 -33.54 2.43
N CYS A 35 -8.37 -32.53 3.24
CA CYS A 35 -7.01 -32.00 3.26
C CYS A 35 -6.08 -32.94 4.04
N ALA A 36 -4.99 -33.37 3.40
CA ALA A 36 -3.99 -34.22 4.05
C ALA A 36 -2.95 -33.44 4.87
N LEU A 37 -2.83 -32.12 4.65
CA LEU A 37 -1.92 -31.28 5.43
C LEU A 37 -2.48 -31.00 6.81
N ARG A 38 -1.55 -30.94 7.76
CA ARG A 38 -1.79 -30.52 9.14
C ARG A 38 -1.32 -29.09 9.35
N TYR A 39 -1.80 -28.48 10.44
CA TYR A 39 -1.39 -27.15 10.91
C TYR A 39 0.11 -26.89 10.77
N ASP A 40 0.96 -27.77 11.35
CA ASP A 40 2.41 -27.59 11.34
C ASP A 40 3.02 -27.65 9.94
N GLN A 41 2.44 -28.44 9.04
CA GLN A 41 2.90 -28.54 7.66
C GLN A 41 2.51 -27.30 6.86
N ILE A 42 1.29 -26.77 7.05
CA ILE A 42 0.87 -25.50 6.44
C ILE A 42 1.76 -24.36 6.96
N LYS A 43 2.00 -24.32 8.27
CA LYS A 43 2.93 -23.38 8.91
C LYS A 43 4.33 -23.46 8.29
N GLU A 44 4.87 -24.65 8.08
CA GLU A 44 6.19 -24.83 7.45
C GLU A 44 6.21 -24.25 6.03
N GLN A 45 5.16 -24.50 5.24
CA GLN A 45 5.04 -23.92 3.89
C GLN A 45 4.96 -22.38 3.91
N LEU A 46 4.22 -21.82 4.88
CA LEU A 46 4.06 -20.37 5.05
C LEU A 46 5.37 -19.63 5.36
N VAL A 47 6.42 -20.32 5.83
CA VAL A 47 7.76 -19.71 6.01
C VAL A 47 8.37 -19.27 4.68
N HIS A 48 8.00 -19.94 3.58
CA HIS A 48 8.63 -19.82 2.27
C HIS A 48 7.87 -18.94 1.28
N THR A 49 6.73 -18.38 1.68
CA THR A 49 5.95 -17.47 0.86
C THR A 49 5.44 -16.29 1.68
N TYR A 50 5.31 -15.14 1.04
CA TYR A 50 4.57 -14.01 1.61
C TYR A 50 3.11 -13.99 1.17
N ASN A 51 2.78 -14.68 0.08
CA ASN A 51 1.42 -14.84 -0.42
C ASN A 51 0.86 -16.11 0.22
N GLU A 52 0.06 -15.95 1.26
CA GLU A 52 -0.59 -17.05 1.95
C GLU A 52 -1.65 -17.73 1.08
N LEU A 53 -2.34 -17.00 0.18
CA LEU A 53 -3.32 -17.59 -0.74
C LEU A 53 -2.70 -18.63 -1.67
N SER A 54 -1.42 -18.49 -2.04
CA SER A 54 -0.75 -19.51 -2.85
C SER A 54 -0.62 -20.87 -2.16
N ILE A 55 -0.65 -20.91 -0.83
CA ILE A 55 -0.70 -22.17 -0.07
C ILE A 55 -2.10 -22.77 -0.12
N ALA A 56 -3.14 -21.93 -0.05
CA ALA A 56 -4.51 -22.39 -0.20
C ALA A 56 -4.76 -22.93 -1.62
N ASP A 57 -4.32 -22.22 -2.65
CA ASP A 57 -4.36 -22.66 -4.06
C ASP A 57 -3.66 -24.02 -4.23
N MET A 58 -2.45 -24.16 -3.65
CA MET A 58 -1.72 -25.43 -3.68
C MET A 58 -2.50 -26.58 -3.01
N ILE A 59 -3.19 -26.30 -1.90
CA ILE A 59 -4.06 -27.29 -1.23
C ILE A 59 -5.21 -27.69 -2.16
N PHE A 60 -5.88 -26.73 -2.80
CA PHE A 60 -6.97 -27.02 -3.74
C PHE A 60 -6.53 -27.78 -4.98
N ASP A 61 -5.33 -27.51 -5.49
CA ASP A 61 -4.76 -28.20 -6.65
C ASP A 61 -4.30 -29.62 -6.33
N THR A 62 -3.89 -29.88 -5.08
CA THR A 62 -3.30 -31.15 -4.66
C THR A 62 -4.30 -32.14 -4.08
N TYR A 63 -5.32 -31.64 -3.37
CA TYR A 63 -6.25 -32.46 -2.61
C TYR A 63 -7.68 -32.31 -3.12
N ASP A 64 -8.46 -33.40 -3.06
CA ASP A 64 -9.88 -33.36 -3.37
C ASP A 64 -10.66 -32.75 -2.20
N ILE A 65 -10.63 -31.41 -2.11
CA ILE A 65 -11.28 -30.66 -1.04
C ILE A 65 -12.79 -30.66 -1.26
N HIS A 66 -13.53 -31.13 -0.26
CA HIS A 66 -14.99 -31.13 -0.25
C HIS A 66 -15.55 -30.35 0.97
N PRO A 67 -16.73 -29.72 0.83
CA PRO A 67 -17.41 -29.11 1.96
C PRO A 67 -17.67 -30.15 3.08
N ALA A 68 -17.61 -29.70 4.33
CA ALA A 68 -17.94 -30.50 5.51
C ALA A 68 -18.82 -29.68 6.47
N LYS A 69 -18.38 -29.43 7.71
CA LYS A 69 -19.03 -28.44 8.59
C LYS A 69 -19.00 -27.04 7.95
N TYR A 70 -17.90 -26.71 7.29
CA TYR A 70 -17.66 -25.42 6.65
C TYR A 70 -17.59 -25.55 5.11
N PRO A 71 -17.82 -24.45 4.38
CA PRO A 71 -17.64 -24.42 2.93
C PRO A 71 -16.15 -24.46 2.55
N LYS A 72 -15.83 -24.58 1.27
CA LYS A 72 -14.44 -24.79 0.80
C LYS A 72 -13.51 -23.63 1.18
N GLU A 73 -14.04 -22.42 1.18
CA GLU A 73 -13.39 -21.16 1.55
C GLU A 73 -12.82 -21.18 2.97
N PHE A 74 -13.25 -22.13 3.83
CA PHE A 74 -12.59 -22.38 5.11
C PHE A 74 -11.09 -22.68 4.98
N ILE A 75 -10.64 -23.28 3.88
CA ILE A 75 -9.21 -23.52 3.63
C ILE A 75 -8.43 -22.22 3.54
N ASP A 76 -8.94 -21.23 2.79
CA ASP A 76 -8.33 -19.90 2.66
C ASP A 76 -8.19 -19.25 4.05
N GLU A 77 -9.27 -19.28 4.82
CA GLU A 77 -9.30 -18.71 6.17
C GLU A 77 -8.38 -19.45 7.15
N VAL A 78 -8.28 -20.78 7.07
CA VAL A 78 -7.36 -21.55 7.92
C VAL A 78 -5.91 -21.17 7.62
N VAL A 79 -5.55 -21.05 6.34
CA VAL A 79 -4.20 -20.67 5.95
C VAL A 79 -3.87 -19.26 6.45
N LEU A 80 -4.81 -18.32 6.31
CA LEU A 80 -4.68 -16.96 6.84
C LEU A 80 -4.59 -16.93 8.37
N GLU A 81 -5.42 -17.69 9.07
CA GLU A 81 -5.41 -17.78 10.54
C GLU A 81 -4.09 -18.37 11.06
N ILE A 82 -3.54 -19.38 10.39
CA ILE A 82 -2.21 -19.91 10.70
C ILE A 82 -1.13 -18.84 10.47
N ALA A 83 -1.25 -18.06 9.39
CA ALA A 83 -0.35 -16.94 9.14
C ALA A 83 -0.45 -15.85 10.24
N ILE A 84 -1.63 -15.61 10.80
CA ILE A 84 -1.87 -14.63 11.87
C ILE A 84 -1.31 -15.09 13.22
N ARG A 85 -1.47 -16.36 13.57
CA ARG A 85 -1.08 -16.90 14.89
C ARG A 85 0.42 -17.02 15.10
N GLU A 86 1.16 -17.15 14.00
CA GLU A 86 2.55 -17.55 14.01
C GLU A 86 3.51 -16.37 13.75
N ASN A 87 4.74 -16.49 14.26
CA ASN A 87 5.75 -15.46 14.07
C ASN A 87 6.79 -15.88 13.02
N TYR A 88 6.67 -15.33 11.82
CA TYR A 88 7.56 -15.65 10.69
C TYR A 88 8.74 -14.68 10.52
N GLY A 89 8.84 -13.64 11.36
CA GLY A 89 9.79 -12.55 11.20
C GLY A 89 9.48 -11.60 10.03
N PHE A 90 8.30 -11.76 9.41
CA PHE A 90 7.70 -10.86 8.42
C PHE A 90 6.16 -10.98 8.55
N MET A 91 5.42 -10.20 7.78
CA MET A 91 3.97 -10.35 7.67
C MET A 91 3.55 -10.75 6.26
N HIS A 92 2.67 -11.75 6.18
CA HIS A 92 2.02 -12.17 4.94
C HIS A 92 1.19 -11.04 4.33
N TYR A 93 1.05 -11.08 3.01
CA TYR A 93 0.48 -9.98 2.24
C TYR A 93 -0.98 -9.76 2.56
N GLY A 94 -1.83 -10.80 2.61
CA GLY A 94 -3.26 -10.61 2.88
C GLY A 94 -3.53 -10.01 4.26
N ILE A 95 -2.66 -10.31 5.24
CA ILE A 95 -2.73 -9.66 6.55
C ILE A 95 -2.41 -8.16 6.42
N LEU A 96 -1.34 -7.80 5.69
CA LEU A 96 -0.96 -6.40 5.50
C LEU A 96 -1.98 -5.61 4.68
N SER A 97 -2.48 -6.17 3.59
CA SER A 97 -3.44 -5.50 2.70
C SER A 97 -4.80 -5.33 3.39
N SER A 98 -5.29 -6.34 4.11
CA SER A 98 -6.51 -6.22 4.92
C SER A 98 -6.33 -5.16 6.00
N GLN A 99 -5.24 -5.20 6.77
CA GLN A 99 -5.00 -4.19 7.82
C GLN A 99 -4.98 -2.77 7.24
N ILE A 100 -4.30 -2.55 6.11
CA ILE A 100 -4.28 -1.24 5.47
C ILE A 100 -5.68 -0.80 5.08
N ARG A 101 -6.45 -1.65 4.38
CA ARG A 101 -7.83 -1.35 3.98
C ARG A 101 -8.69 -1.01 5.20
N ASP A 102 -8.71 -1.91 6.19
CA ASP A 102 -9.59 -1.81 7.35
C ASP A 102 -9.27 -0.54 8.16
N ILE A 103 -8.00 -0.24 8.42
CA ILE A 103 -7.58 0.99 9.10
C ILE A 103 -7.97 2.24 8.29
N MET A 104 -7.85 2.19 6.96
CA MET A 104 -8.20 3.33 6.10
C MET A 104 -9.70 3.60 6.11
N GLU A 105 -10.54 2.58 6.23
CA GLU A 105 -12.01 2.68 6.30
C GLU A 105 -12.54 3.01 7.69
N GLU A 106 -11.81 2.67 8.76
CA GLU A 106 -12.21 2.95 10.13
C GLU A 106 -12.30 4.45 10.45
N ASN A 107 -13.23 4.80 11.33
CA ASN A 107 -13.37 6.16 11.87
C ASN A 107 -12.39 6.40 13.03
N LEU A 108 -11.10 6.38 12.72
CA LEU A 108 -10.01 6.69 13.65
C LEU A 108 -9.59 8.15 13.56
N ALA A 109 -8.99 8.66 14.65
CA ALA A 109 -8.29 9.93 14.60
C ALA A 109 -7.15 9.89 13.55
N GLN A 110 -7.00 10.96 12.77
CA GLN A 110 -6.09 11.01 11.63
C GLN A 110 -4.63 10.64 11.99
N VAL A 111 -4.13 11.12 13.14
CA VAL A 111 -2.78 10.79 13.63
C VAL A 111 -2.62 9.30 13.91
N GLU A 112 -3.64 8.65 14.47
CA GLU A 112 -3.60 7.21 14.76
C GLU A 112 -3.66 6.40 13.46
N LYS A 113 -4.52 6.80 12.52
CA LYS A 113 -4.58 6.21 11.17
C LYS A 113 -3.22 6.29 10.48
N ILE A 114 -2.59 7.46 10.45
CA ILE A 114 -1.24 7.65 9.88
C ILE A 114 -0.24 6.67 10.51
N LYS A 115 -0.20 6.62 11.85
CA LYS A 115 0.76 5.78 12.58
C LYS A 115 0.61 4.30 12.23
N GLN A 116 -0.61 3.78 12.23
CA GLN A 116 -0.88 2.37 11.98
C GLN A 116 -0.63 1.99 10.52
N VAL A 117 -1.11 2.78 9.56
CA VAL A 117 -0.92 2.52 8.11
C VAL A 117 0.55 2.66 7.72
N ALA A 118 1.26 3.69 8.20
CA ALA A 118 2.71 3.80 8.00
C ALA A 118 3.47 2.61 8.64
N GLY A 119 2.98 2.11 9.77
CA GLY A 119 3.45 0.86 10.38
C GLY A 119 3.33 -0.33 9.42
N CYS A 120 2.17 -0.48 8.76
CA CYS A 120 1.93 -1.54 7.78
C CYS A 120 2.88 -1.44 6.59
N TYR A 121 3.07 -0.25 5.99
CA TYR A 121 4.04 -0.08 4.88
C TYR A 121 5.49 -0.38 5.29
N ARG A 122 5.88 -0.06 6.54
CA ARG A 122 7.22 -0.42 7.04
C ARG A 122 7.40 -1.93 7.14
N LYS A 123 6.35 -2.68 7.49
CA LYS A 123 6.34 -4.14 7.54
C LYS A 123 6.27 -4.74 6.13
N LEU A 124 5.49 -4.15 5.21
CA LEU A 124 5.49 -4.49 3.78
C LEU A 124 6.90 -4.42 3.19
N CYS A 125 7.65 -3.36 3.51
CA CYS A 125 9.05 -3.25 3.08
C CYS A 125 9.93 -4.37 3.67
N GLN A 126 9.70 -4.79 4.92
CA GLN A 126 10.46 -5.89 5.53
C GLN A 126 10.16 -7.22 4.82
N THR A 127 8.88 -7.48 4.53
CA THR A 127 8.44 -8.64 3.74
C THR A 127 9.08 -8.62 2.36
N ALA A 128 8.99 -7.49 1.63
CA ALA A 128 9.60 -7.35 0.32
C ALA A 128 11.10 -7.61 0.32
N GLN A 129 11.83 -7.09 1.31
CA GLN A 129 13.26 -7.34 1.48
C GLN A 129 13.58 -8.81 1.73
N LYS A 130 12.81 -9.50 2.58
CA LYS A 130 12.98 -10.93 2.86
C LYS A 130 12.82 -11.78 1.59
N PHE A 131 11.85 -11.45 0.75
CA PHE A 131 11.52 -12.22 -0.45
C PHE A 131 12.15 -11.66 -1.74
N GLY A 132 13.06 -10.67 -1.62
CA GLY A 132 13.77 -10.11 -2.77
C GLY A 132 12.89 -9.38 -3.78
N ILE A 133 11.73 -8.88 -3.35
CA ILE A 133 10.75 -8.18 -4.18
C ILE A 133 11.22 -6.74 -4.39
N LYS A 134 11.33 -6.32 -5.65
CA LYS A 134 11.89 -5.01 -6.04
C LYS A 134 10.88 -4.06 -6.66
N ALA A 135 9.65 -4.48 -6.85
CA ALA A 135 8.54 -3.67 -7.36
C ALA A 135 7.28 -3.99 -6.53
N ILE A 136 6.60 -2.96 -6.00
CA ILE A 136 5.39 -3.13 -5.17
C ILE A 136 4.26 -3.80 -5.96
N GLU A 137 4.18 -3.50 -7.26
CA GLU A 137 3.18 -4.00 -8.20
C GLU A 137 3.27 -5.52 -8.35
N THR A 138 4.47 -6.10 -8.21
CA THR A 138 4.65 -7.56 -8.18
C THR A 138 3.85 -8.20 -7.06
N MET A 139 3.75 -7.56 -5.90
CA MET A 139 2.96 -8.08 -4.78
C MET A 139 1.47 -8.00 -5.10
N GLN A 140 1.01 -6.86 -5.62
CA GLN A 140 -0.39 -6.65 -6.00
C GLN A 140 -0.86 -7.63 -7.08
N TYR A 141 -0.07 -7.82 -8.14
CA TYR A 141 -0.45 -8.73 -9.24
C TYR A 141 -0.43 -10.20 -8.86
N GLN A 142 0.44 -10.61 -7.93
CA GLN A 142 0.54 -12.02 -7.54
C GLN A 142 -0.59 -12.46 -6.61
N VAL A 143 -1.15 -11.56 -5.80
CA VAL A 143 -2.25 -11.90 -4.88
C VAL A 143 -3.61 -11.53 -5.46
N ASN A 144 -3.70 -10.38 -6.16
CA ASN A 144 -4.91 -9.92 -6.82
C ASN A 144 -6.16 -9.90 -5.90
N ASP A 145 -5.99 -9.41 -4.68
CA ASP A 145 -7.03 -9.30 -3.65
C ASP A 145 -7.93 -8.06 -3.81
N GLY A 146 -7.76 -7.30 -4.90
CA GLY A 146 -8.48 -6.06 -5.16
C GLY A 146 -8.01 -4.85 -4.35
N VAL A 147 -6.96 -4.99 -3.53
CA VAL A 147 -6.40 -3.89 -2.74
C VAL A 147 -5.33 -3.13 -3.52
N ASP A 148 -5.60 -1.85 -3.78
CA ASP A 148 -4.61 -0.95 -4.37
C ASP A 148 -3.71 -0.32 -3.29
N LEU A 149 -2.67 -1.07 -2.88
CA LEU A 149 -1.61 -0.59 -2.00
C LEU A 149 -0.95 0.71 -2.48
N TYR A 150 -0.86 0.97 -3.78
CA TYR A 150 -0.30 2.24 -4.21
C TYR A 150 -1.26 3.39 -3.92
N ALA A 151 -2.54 3.25 -4.28
CA ALA A 151 -3.55 4.26 -4.00
C ALA A 151 -3.67 4.55 -2.49
N TYR A 152 -3.67 3.51 -1.66
CA TYR A 152 -3.65 3.69 -0.19
C TYR A 152 -2.37 4.34 0.32
N PHE A 153 -1.22 4.08 -0.31
CA PHE A 153 0.03 4.74 0.05
C PHE A 153 -0.03 6.24 -0.26
N MET A 154 -0.53 6.62 -1.43
CA MET A 154 -0.69 8.03 -1.78
C MET A 154 -1.69 8.73 -0.84
N SER A 155 -2.81 8.08 -0.52
CA SER A 155 -3.77 8.61 0.47
C SER A 155 -3.15 8.77 1.86
N LEU A 156 -2.24 7.87 2.27
CA LEU A 156 -1.47 8.04 3.49
C LEU A 156 -0.58 9.29 3.42
N LEU A 157 0.16 9.48 2.33
CA LEU A 157 1.03 10.63 2.17
C LEU A 157 0.25 11.95 2.20
N ASP A 158 -0.92 12.00 1.57
CA ASP A 158 -1.82 13.16 1.61
C ASP A 158 -2.26 13.48 3.05
N MET A 159 -2.69 12.47 3.80
CA MET A 159 -3.05 12.63 5.22
C MET A 159 -1.85 13.12 6.05
N MET A 160 -0.66 12.59 5.79
CA MET A 160 0.56 13.01 6.46
C MET A 160 0.92 14.46 6.12
N MET A 161 0.75 14.89 4.86
CA MET A 161 1.04 16.25 4.43
C MET A 161 0.12 17.26 5.13
N GLN A 162 -1.18 16.95 5.20
CA GLN A 162 -2.18 17.74 5.91
C GLN A 162 -1.88 17.83 7.42
N GLU A 163 -1.59 16.70 8.06
CA GLU A 163 -1.27 16.70 9.49
C GLU A 163 0.09 17.37 9.77
N GLY A 164 1.02 17.34 8.81
CA GLY A 164 2.30 18.05 8.86
C GLY A 164 2.15 19.57 9.01
N MET A 165 1.04 20.15 8.52
CA MET A 165 0.74 21.58 8.72
C MET A 165 0.53 21.92 10.20
N LYS A 166 0.04 20.96 10.98
CA LYS A 166 -0.16 21.06 12.43
C LYS A 166 1.08 20.60 13.18
N GLN A 167 1.71 19.51 12.72
CA GLN A 167 2.81 18.83 13.37
C GLN A 167 4.00 18.67 12.42
N ARG A 168 4.89 19.66 12.38
CA ARG A 168 6.03 19.71 11.44
C ARG A 168 6.92 18.45 11.41
N GLN A 169 6.98 17.69 12.50
CA GLN A 169 7.76 16.44 12.55
C GLN A 169 7.27 15.40 11.53
N ILE A 170 5.99 15.43 11.16
CA ILE A 170 5.41 14.50 10.19
C ILE A 170 6.03 14.66 8.79
N TYR A 171 6.46 15.87 8.40
CA TYR A 171 7.18 16.05 7.14
C TYR A 171 8.47 15.23 7.08
N ARG A 172 9.15 15.03 8.22
CA ARG A 172 10.31 14.13 8.28
C ARG A 172 9.90 12.68 8.13
N GLU A 173 8.77 12.29 8.72
CA GLU A 173 8.24 10.93 8.59
C GLU A 173 7.82 10.60 7.15
N ILE A 174 7.25 11.56 6.41
CA ILE A 174 6.98 11.43 4.96
C ILE A 174 8.29 11.12 4.22
N VAL A 175 9.32 11.94 4.45
CA VAL A 175 10.63 11.76 3.80
C VAL A 175 11.21 10.38 4.10
N ASP A 176 11.23 9.97 5.37
CA ASP A 176 11.78 8.68 5.81
C ASP A 176 11.00 7.50 5.22
N LEU A 177 9.68 7.62 5.12
CA LEU A 177 8.82 6.58 4.56
C LEU A 177 9.01 6.46 3.04
N CYS A 178 8.99 7.57 2.31
CA CYS A 178 9.27 7.60 0.87
C CYS A 178 10.68 7.06 0.57
N ASP A 179 11.71 7.46 1.33
CA ASP A 179 13.07 6.94 1.17
C ASP A 179 13.12 5.42 1.34
N LYS A 180 12.42 4.88 2.35
CA LYS A 180 12.35 3.45 2.60
C LYS A 180 11.64 2.71 1.48
N MET A 181 10.53 3.25 0.98
CA MET A 181 9.76 2.66 -0.13
C MET A 181 10.58 2.68 -1.42
N LEU A 182 11.15 3.82 -1.81
CA LEU A 182 11.97 3.97 -3.01
C LEU A 182 13.22 3.07 -2.99
N LYS A 183 13.84 2.90 -1.81
CA LYS A 183 14.97 1.99 -1.63
C LYS A 183 14.57 0.52 -1.71
N THR A 184 13.40 0.17 -1.18
CA THR A 184 12.92 -1.22 -1.16
C THR A 184 12.38 -1.65 -2.53
N PHE A 185 11.73 -0.72 -3.25
CA PHE A 185 11.10 -0.97 -4.54
C PHE A 185 11.75 -0.17 -5.68
N PRO A 186 13.05 -0.37 -5.97
CA PRO A 186 13.75 0.42 -6.99
C PRO A 186 13.28 0.13 -8.42
N GLN A 187 12.57 -0.98 -8.65
CA GLN A 187 12.06 -1.41 -9.95
C GLN A 187 10.55 -1.17 -10.12
N SER A 188 9.90 -0.53 -9.15
CA SER A 188 8.53 -0.04 -9.35
C SER A 188 8.46 0.94 -10.51
N HIS A 189 7.27 1.05 -11.08
CA HIS A 189 6.95 1.82 -12.26
C HIS A 189 7.42 3.28 -12.08
N PRO A 190 8.03 3.89 -13.12
CA PRO A 190 8.57 5.25 -13.03
C PRO A 190 7.58 6.29 -12.49
N PHE A 191 6.30 6.23 -12.90
CA PHE A 191 5.26 7.11 -12.37
C PHE A 191 5.08 6.99 -10.85
N LEU A 192 4.95 5.77 -10.29
CA LEU A 192 4.79 5.60 -8.84
C LEU A 192 6.00 6.15 -8.08
N ARG A 193 7.19 5.91 -8.62
CA ARG A 193 8.43 6.44 -8.05
C ARG A 193 8.46 7.96 -8.09
N ALA A 194 8.04 8.58 -9.20
CA ALA A 194 7.97 10.02 -9.33
C ALA A 194 6.97 10.64 -8.33
N SER A 195 5.77 10.07 -8.19
CA SER A 195 4.77 10.53 -7.21
C SER A 195 5.30 10.49 -5.77
N MET A 196 6.00 9.43 -5.37
CA MET A 196 6.67 9.39 -4.06
C MET A 196 7.75 10.48 -3.91
N GLN A 197 8.47 10.78 -4.99
CA GLN A 197 9.49 11.84 -5.00
C GLN A 197 8.87 13.23 -4.97
N TYR A 198 7.67 13.43 -5.55
CA TYR A 198 6.91 14.68 -5.44
C TYR A 198 6.56 14.95 -3.98
N GLU A 199 5.95 13.98 -3.30
CA GLU A 199 5.59 14.11 -1.87
C GLU A 199 6.82 14.34 -0.98
N GLN A 200 7.90 13.59 -1.24
CA GLN A 200 9.16 13.78 -0.54
C GLN A 200 9.74 15.19 -0.74
N ALA A 201 9.73 15.70 -1.98
CA ALA A 201 10.25 17.01 -2.31
C ALA A 201 9.41 18.12 -1.67
N THR A 202 8.08 18.00 -1.71
CA THR A 202 7.14 18.91 -1.06
C THR A 202 7.37 18.94 0.44
N ALA A 203 7.50 17.78 1.11
CA ALA A 203 7.79 17.71 2.53
C ALA A 203 9.12 18.41 2.90
N TYR A 204 10.17 18.24 2.07
CA TYR A 204 11.42 18.99 2.25
C TYR A 204 11.23 20.51 2.12
N ILE A 205 10.43 20.97 1.15
CA ILE A 205 10.12 22.40 0.98
C ILE A 205 9.37 22.94 2.19
N LYS A 206 8.36 22.24 2.71
CA LYS A 206 7.63 22.60 3.94
C LYS A 206 8.56 22.67 5.16
N MET A 207 9.61 21.85 5.18
CA MET A 207 10.68 21.92 6.18
C MET A 207 11.75 23.00 5.91
N LYS A 208 11.57 23.85 4.89
CA LYS A 208 12.53 24.89 4.44
C LYS A 208 13.90 24.33 4.02
N SER A 209 13.93 23.10 3.51
CA SER A 209 15.13 22.43 3.03
C SER A 209 15.32 22.62 1.53
N LYS A 210 16.55 22.96 1.10
CA LYS A 210 16.92 23.05 -0.32
C LYS A 210 16.88 21.69 -1.04
N LYS A 211 16.84 20.57 -0.30
CA LYS A 211 16.77 19.23 -0.89
C LYS A 211 15.53 19.03 -1.75
N GLY A 212 14.39 19.62 -1.37
CA GLY A 212 13.16 19.49 -2.17
C GLY A 212 13.33 20.09 -3.57
N GLU A 213 13.92 21.28 -3.67
CA GLU A 213 14.24 21.90 -4.97
C GLU A 213 15.23 21.05 -5.78
N GLN A 214 16.21 20.41 -5.14
CA GLN A 214 17.17 19.53 -5.81
C GLN A 214 16.49 18.27 -6.39
N ILE A 215 15.53 17.70 -5.65
CA ILE A 215 14.74 16.56 -6.12
C ILE A 215 13.91 16.97 -7.32
N PHE A 216 13.16 18.08 -7.25
CA PHE A 216 12.39 18.58 -8.40
C PHE A 216 13.26 18.90 -9.61
N GLN A 217 14.42 19.54 -9.42
CA GLN A 217 15.36 19.79 -10.53
C GLN A 217 15.90 18.51 -11.17
N THR A 218 16.00 17.42 -10.41
CA THR A 218 16.37 16.11 -10.93
C THR A 218 15.22 15.49 -11.71
N LEU A 219 13.99 15.59 -11.19
CA LEU A 219 12.77 15.13 -11.86
C LEU A 219 12.55 15.87 -13.19
N LEU A 220 12.68 17.20 -13.23
CA LEU A 220 12.57 17.97 -14.48
C LEU A 220 13.52 17.52 -15.60
N LYS A 221 14.63 16.86 -15.25
CA LYS A 221 15.61 16.35 -16.24
C LYS A 221 15.34 14.92 -16.67
N ASN A 222 14.78 14.11 -15.78
CA ASN A 222 14.76 12.65 -15.92
C ASN A 222 13.35 12.05 -15.96
N HIS A 223 12.31 12.83 -15.65
CA HIS A 223 10.93 12.37 -15.69
C HIS A 223 10.48 12.12 -17.13
N LEU A 224 9.62 11.12 -17.32
CA LEU A 224 9.06 10.80 -18.64
C LEU A 224 8.16 11.92 -19.17
N ASP A 225 7.51 12.64 -18.25
CA ASP A 225 6.74 13.86 -18.52
C ASP A 225 7.29 15.04 -17.69
N PRO A 226 8.26 15.81 -18.20
CA PRO A 226 8.79 16.97 -17.49
C PRO A 226 7.75 18.07 -17.21
N CYS A 227 6.64 18.11 -17.95
CA CYS A 227 5.54 19.06 -17.74
C CYS A 227 4.78 18.72 -16.46
N ASP A 228 4.50 17.43 -16.24
CA ASP A 228 3.92 16.91 -14.99
C ASP A 228 4.80 17.20 -13.76
N ALA A 229 6.11 16.93 -13.87
CA ALA A 229 7.06 17.24 -12.79
C ALA A 229 7.14 18.75 -12.50
N LEU A 230 6.96 19.60 -13.52
CA LEU A 230 6.93 21.05 -13.37
C LEU A 230 5.67 21.52 -12.64
N LEU A 231 4.51 20.96 -12.96
CA LEU A 231 3.26 21.25 -12.25
C LEU A 231 3.44 20.95 -10.75
N HIS A 232 3.88 19.74 -10.40
CA HIS A 232 4.08 19.35 -9.01
C HIS A 232 5.13 20.21 -8.29
N TYR A 233 6.17 20.66 -8.99
CA TYR A 233 7.14 21.59 -8.41
C TYR A 233 6.52 22.95 -8.06
N ALA A 234 5.64 23.46 -8.91
CA ALA A 234 4.91 24.70 -8.63
C ALA A 234 3.90 24.52 -7.49
N LEU A 235 3.13 23.42 -7.51
CA LEU A 235 2.14 23.09 -6.48
C LEU A 235 2.75 23.01 -5.08
N ALA A 236 3.98 22.52 -4.96
CA ALA A 236 4.70 22.46 -3.68
C ALA A 236 4.86 23.83 -2.99
N TYR A 237 4.76 24.94 -3.73
CA TYR A 237 4.81 26.31 -3.21
C TYR A 237 3.46 27.02 -3.20
N LEU A 238 2.44 26.50 -3.89
CA LEU A 238 1.23 27.27 -4.21
C LEU A 238 0.55 27.85 -2.95
N ASP A 239 0.37 27.04 -1.91
CA ASP A 239 -0.29 27.47 -0.67
C ASP A 239 0.53 28.45 0.19
N GLU A 240 1.86 28.52 0.02
CA GLU A 240 2.75 29.31 0.89
C GLU A 240 3.35 30.55 0.19
N ASP A 241 3.64 30.44 -1.10
CA ASP A 241 4.27 31.45 -1.93
C ASP A 241 3.81 31.27 -3.38
N GLU A 242 2.56 31.63 -3.62
CA GLU A 242 1.92 31.62 -4.93
C GLU A 242 2.75 32.34 -6.00
N GLN A 243 3.32 33.50 -5.67
CA GLN A 243 4.20 34.23 -6.59
C GLN A 243 5.41 33.39 -7.00
N ARG A 244 5.99 32.62 -6.09
CA ARG A 244 7.07 31.69 -6.39
C ARG A 244 6.60 30.52 -7.24
N ALA A 245 5.43 29.94 -6.97
CA ALA A 245 4.84 28.91 -7.82
C ALA A 245 4.73 29.40 -9.28
N ILE A 246 4.18 30.61 -9.49
CA ILE A 246 4.06 31.21 -10.83
C ILE A 246 5.43 31.54 -11.44
N ARG A 247 6.40 32.02 -10.66
CA ARG A 247 7.77 32.24 -11.15
C ARG A 247 8.42 30.94 -11.62
N ILE A 248 8.18 29.81 -10.94
CA ILE A 248 8.68 28.49 -11.34
C ILE A 248 8.08 28.08 -12.69
N LEU A 249 6.75 28.17 -12.84
CA LEU A 249 6.06 27.83 -14.09
C LEU A 249 6.56 28.67 -15.27
N LYS A 250 6.72 29.99 -15.07
CA LYS A 250 7.24 30.91 -16.10
C LYS A 250 8.71 30.63 -16.43
N LYS A 251 9.53 30.30 -15.43
CA LYS A 251 10.96 30.01 -15.60
C LYS A 251 11.19 28.79 -16.50
N TYR A 252 10.38 27.74 -16.33
CA TYR A 252 10.50 26.49 -17.07
C TYR A 252 9.44 26.34 -18.18
N ARG A 253 9.01 27.46 -18.77
CA ARG A 253 8.00 27.46 -19.84
C ARG A 253 8.38 26.61 -21.05
N ASN A 254 9.68 26.42 -21.28
CA ASN A 254 10.19 25.56 -22.35
C ASN A 254 9.91 24.06 -22.13
N LEU A 255 9.45 23.66 -20.94
CA LEU A 255 9.06 22.27 -20.61
C LEU A 255 7.56 22.04 -20.73
N TRP A 256 6.78 23.04 -21.11
CA TRP A 256 5.34 22.89 -21.30
C TRP A 256 5.07 22.06 -22.56
N ASP A 257 4.22 21.04 -22.41
CA ASP A 257 3.85 20.14 -23.50
C ASP A 257 2.32 19.99 -23.55
N GLU A 258 1.69 20.42 -24.65
CA GLU A 258 0.23 20.34 -24.87
C GLU A 258 -0.31 18.91 -24.83
N LYS A 259 0.55 17.89 -24.94
CA LYS A 259 0.17 16.48 -24.82
C LYS A 259 0.13 15.98 -23.38
N SER A 260 0.70 16.73 -22.44
CA SER A 260 0.69 16.41 -21.02
C SER A 260 -0.63 16.85 -20.40
N GLU A 261 -1.25 15.99 -19.59
CA GLU A 261 -2.44 16.35 -18.79
C GLU A 261 -2.15 17.53 -17.85
N ALA A 262 -0.90 17.70 -17.42
CA ALA A 262 -0.48 18.79 -16.55
C ALA A 262 -0.54 20.17 -17.24
N PHE A 263 -0.52 20.22 -18.57
CA PHE A 263 -0.47 21.48 -19.30
C PHE A 263 -1.74 22.31 -19.11
N GLU A 264 -2.91 21.69 -19.18
CA GLU A 264 -4.19 22.38 -18.97
C GLU A 264 -4.25 22.99 -17.55
N VAL A 265 -3.78 22.25 -16.55
CA VAL A 265 -3.73 22.73 -15.15
C VAL A 265 -2.75 23.89 -15.01
N ILE A 266 -1.57 23.81 -15.64
CA ILE A 266 -0.59 24.92 -15.64
C ILE A 266 -1.18 26.17 -16.28
N GLN A 267 -1.94 26.03 -17.37
CA GLN A 267 -2.61 27.17 -18.02
C GLN A 267 -3.64 27.81 -17.10
N GLN A 268 -4.52 27.01 -16.49
CA GLN A 268 -5.52 27.49 -15.54
C GLN A 268 -4.89 28.25 -14.38
N LEU A 269 -3.85 27.68 -13.75
CA LEU A 269 -3.12 28.32 -12.65
C LEU A 269 -2.49 29.67 -13.03
N ILE A 270 -2.18 29.89 -14.31
CA ILE A 270 -1.61 31.16 -14.78
C ILE A 270 -2.69 32.15 -15.18
N GLU A 271 -3.85 31.68 -15.65
CA GLU A 271 -4.99 32.51 -16.01
C GLU A 271 -5.72 33.06 -14.79
N GLU A 272 -5.87 32.27 -13.73
CA GLU A 272 -6.47 32.70 -12.46
C GLU A 272 -5.69 33.85 -11.78
N GLN A 273 -4.46 34.12 -12.22
CA GLN A 273 -3.55 35.15 -11.69
C GLN A 273 -3.56 36.44 -12.50
N LYS A 274 -4.37 36.53 -13.56
CA LYS A 274 -4.54 37.73 -14.39
C LYS A 274 -5.72 38.58 -13.89
#